data_AF-A0A9N7Z112-F1
#
_entry.id   AF-A0A9N7Z112-F1
#
_cell.length_a   1.000
_cell.length_b   1.000
_cell.length_c   1.000
_cell.angle_alpha   90.00
_cell.angle_beta   90.00
_cell.angle_gamma   90.00
#
_symmetry.space_group_name_H-M   'P 1'
#
loop_
_entity.id
_entity.type
_entity.pdbx_description
1 polymer ?
#
loop_
_entity_poly.entity_id
_entity_poly.type
_entity_poly.pdbx_seq_one_letter_code
_entity_poly.pdbx_strand_id
1 'polypeptide(L)'
;MKKVATWSEEDVSDWLSKEGMPEYIDALRQMDGPSLLKLSEADFQNPPLLLVSSDGGQQMMERLETLRIENHMEAHKNGHANGHVIGLPNGTSKPQRNGTLGRKDFMEMVKISIPTKDASRTSFPVEVEWAFSICEINGMLLVGVWLIQWILLKHRSIVGRRFFFIVGTLYMYRCITMYITTLPVPGMHFKCSPKLLGNWELQMRRVMKLIAGGGLSITGSHTMCGDYLYSGHTVMLTLTYLFIKEYSPKRFWIYHWICWTFSAVGIFCILLAHDHYTVDVVVAYFITTRLFWWYHTMANQQSLKETSQSNPFSRVWWYRLFQYFEENVNGTVPRNYQLPFSWRGFQWSRSVKYSRLDNQ
;
A
#
# COMPACT_ATOMS: atom_id res chain seq x y z
N MET A 1 17.10 -4.00 -31.39
CA MET A 1 18.41 -4.42 -31.96
C MET A 1 18.22 -5.81 -32.56
N LYS A 2 19.23 -6.45 -33.17
CA LYS A 2 19.12 -7.91 -33.42
C LYS A 2 18.93 -8.60 -32.06
N LYS A 3 18.10 -9.64 -31.98
CA LYS A 3 17.89 -10.39 -30.73
C LYS A 3 19.22 -11.00 -30.30
N VAL A 4 19.57 -10.88 -29.01
CA VAL A 4 20.83 -11.43 -28.47
C VAL A 4 20.95 -12.94 -28.73
N ALA A 5 19.82 -13.64 -28.77
CA ALA A 5 19.75 -15.06 -29.12
C ALA A 5 20.22 -15.40 -30.56
N THR A 6 20.37 -14.42 -31.44
CA THR A 6 20.81 -14.60 -32.83
C THR A 6 22.13 -13.89 -33.15
N TRP A 7 22.86 -13.42 -32.14
CA TRP A 7 24.15 -12.75 -32.35
C TRP A 7 25.25 -13.74 -32.73
N SER A 8 25.97 -13.43 -33.80
CA SER A 8 27.24 -14.10 -34.15
C SER A 8 28.40 -13.61 -33.26
N GLU A 9 29.55 -14.27 -33.38
CA GLU A 9 30.81 -13.87 -32.73
C GLU A 9 31.22 -12.43 -33.10
N GLU A 10 30.94 -12.01 -34.34
CA GLU A 10 31.15 -10.65 -34.82
C GLU A 10 30.20 -9.65 -34.14
N ASP A 11 28.91 -10.00 -34.01
CA ASP A 11 27.92 -9.16 -33.33
C ASP A 11 28.28 -8.97 -31.82
N VAL A 12 28.88 -9.99 -31.18
CA VAL A 12 29.39 -9.89 -29.79
C VAL A 12 30.60 -8.95 -29.70
N SER A 13 31.54 -9.05 -30.66
CA SER A 13 32.73 -8.19 -30.70
C SER A 13 32.39 -6.71 -30.94
N ASP A 14 31.40 -6.46 -31.80
CA ASP A 14 30.85 -5.12 -32.05
C ASP A 14 30.17 -4.55 -30.81
N TRP A 15 29.43 -5.38 -30.06
CA TRP A 15 28.80 -4.98 -28.80
C TRP A 15 29.83 -4.61 -27.73
N LEU A 16 30.88 -5.43 -27.56
CA LEU A 16 31.98 -5.15 -26.62
C LEU A 16 32.69 -3.84 -26.93
N SER A 17 32.94 -3.56 -28.22
CA SER A 17 33.53 -2.30 -28.67
C SER A 17 32.64 -1.10 -28.34
N LYS A 18 31.31 -1.25 -28.51
CA LYS A 18 30.33 -0.19 -28.27
C LYS A 18 30.12 0.12 -26.78
N GLU A 19 30.16 -0.91 -25.93
CA GLU A 19 30.07 -0.75 -24.47
C GLU A 19 31.39 -0.29 -23.83
N GLY A 20 32.44 -0.09 -24.64
CA GLY A 20 33.72 0.43 -24.19
C GLY A 20 34.63 -0.61 -23.55
N MET A 21 34.48 -1.89 -23.91
CA MET A 21 35.22 -3.04 -23.37
C MET A 21 35.98 -3.83 -24.45
N PRO A 22 36.80 -3.18 -25.31
CA PRO A 22 37.53 -3.87 -26.38
C PRO A 22 38.54 -4.91 -25.87
N GLU A 23 39.02 -4.80 -24.63
CA GLU A 23 39.95 -5.73 -23.99
C GLU A 23 39.42 -7.17 -23.89
N TYR A 24 38.09 -7.34 -23.85
CA TYR A 24 37.46 -8.66 -23.80
C TYR A 24 37.30 -9.34 -25.16
N ILE A 25 37.54 -8.62 -26.28
CA ILE A 25 37.30 -9.15 -27.64
C ILE A 25 38.19 -10.37 -27.91
N ASP A 26 39.47 -10.31 -27.56
CA ASP A 26 40.40 -11.42 -27.79
C ASP A 26 40.09 -12.64 -26.90
N ALA A 27 39.71 -12.39 -25.64
CA ALA A 27 39.35 -13.44 -24.69
C ALA A 27 38.01 -14.13 -25.03
N LEU A 28 37.10 -13.41 -25.71
CA LEU A 28 35.73 -13.85 -26.01
C LEU A 28 35.47 -14.09 -27.50
N ARG A 29 36.53 -14.17 -28.30
CA ARG A 29 36.49 -14.24 -29.77
C ARG A 29 35.62 -15.37 -30.34
N GLN A 30 35.41 -16.46 -29.60
CA GLN A 30 34.65 -17.63 -30.05
C GLN A 30 33.27 -17.75 -29.38
N MET A 31 32.74 -16.67 -28.79
CA MET A 31 31.44 -16.71 -28.13
C MET A 31 30.35 -16.07 -28.96
N ASP A 32 29.23 -16.80 -29.07
CA ASP A 32 27.97 -16.29 -29.60
C ASP A 32 27.14 -15.61 -28.49
N GLY A 33 26.09 -14.87 -28.88
CA GLY A 33 25.22 -14.18 -27.91
C GLY A 33 24.62 -15.08 -26.83
N PRO A 34 24.12 -16.30 -27.14
CA PRO A 34 23.65 -17.25 -26.14
C PRO A 34 24.72 -17.69 -25.13
N SER A 35 25.98 -17.84 -25.55
CA SER A 35 27.09 -18.20 -24.65
C SER A 35 27.52 -17.00 -23.80
N LEU A 36 27.53 -15.79 -24.38
CA LEU A 36 27.76 -14.54 -23.65
C LEU A 36 26.76 -14.39 -22.50
N LEU A 37 25.46 -14.62 -22.75
CA LEU A 37 24.40 -14.55 -21.74
C LEU A 37 24.53 -15.59 -20.62
N LYS A 38 25.35 -16.64 -20.77
CA LYS A 38 25.56 -17.69 -19.76
C LYS A 38 26.77 -17.43 -18.86
N LEU A 39 27.62 -16.46 -19.18
CA LEU A 39 28.78 -16.14 -18.35
C LEU A 39 28.37 -15.81 -16.91
N SER A 40 29.12 -16.36 -15.98
CA SER A 40 28.94 -16.19 -14.55
C SER A 40 30.18 -15.57 -13.93
N GLU A 41 30.05 -15.07 -12.71
CA GLU A 41 31.19 -14.53 -11.95
C GLU A 41 32.31 -15.56 -11.76
N ALA A 42 31.99 -16.86 -11.77
CA ALA A 42 32.96 -17.94 -11.68
C ALA A 42 33.87 -18.04 -12.93
N ASP A 43 33.40 -17.60 -14.09
CA ASP A 43 34.17 -17.65 -15.34
C ASP A 43 35.29 -16.60 -15.35
N PHE A 44 35.14 -15.51 -14.57
CA PHE A 44 36.16 -14.47 -14.39
C PHE A 44 37.24 -14.85 -13.37
N GLN A 45 37.08 -15.97 -12.66
CA GLN A 45 38.08 -16.50 -11.74
C GLN A 45 39.11 -17.41 -12.42
N ASN A 46 38.93 -17.70 -13.72
CA ASN A 46 39.80 -18.58 -14.50
C ASN A 46 40.32 -17.87 -15.76
N PRO A 47 41.54 -18.17 -16.22
CA PRO A 47 42.00 -17.73 -17.54
C PRO A 47 41.09 -18.29 -18.66
N PRO A 48 40.83 -17.54 -19.75
CA PRO A 48 41.49 -16.30 -20.14
C PRO A 48 40.92 -15.02 -19.49
N LEU A 49 39.71 -15.06 -18.94
CA LEU A 49 38.96 -13.88 -18.47
C LEU A 49 39.55 -13.20 -17.22
N LEU A 50 40.18 -13.99 -16.34
CA LEU A 50 40.86 -13.49 -15.15
C LEU A 50 41.98 -12.46 -15.47
N LEU A 51 42.58 -12.55 -16.66
CA LEU A 51 43.75 -11.75 -17.02
C LEU A 51 43.41 -10.49 -17.82
N VAL A 52 42.13 -10.26 -18.12
CA VAL A 52 41.70 -9.22 -19.05
C VAL A 52 41.62 -7.83 -18.39
N SER A 53 41.18 -7.76 -17.13
CA SER A 53 41.00 -6.50 -16.42
C SER A 53 41.37 -6.62 -14.94
N SER A 54 41.88 -5.52 -14.37
CA SER A 54 42.26 -5.44 -12.96
C SER A 54 41.07 -5.38 -11.98
N ASP A 55 39.85 -5.16 -12.48
CA ASP A 55 38.61 -5.10 -11.70
C ASP A 55 37.97 -6.48 -11.45
N GLY A 56 38.61 -7.56 -11.90
CA GLY A 56 38.08 -8.92 -11.76
C GLY A 56 36.81 -9.19 -12.58
N GLY A 57 36.53 -8.38 -13.62
CA GLY A 57 35.37 -8.55 -14.49
C GLY A 57 34.08 -7.92 -13.98
N GLN A 58 34.13 -7.09 -12.94
CA GLN A 58 32.95 -6.44 -12.38
C GLN A 58 32.21 -5.56 -13.40
N GLN A 59 32.92 -4.72 -14.15
CA GLN A 59 32.29 -3.86 -15.17
C GLN A 59 31.64 -4.69 -16.28
N MET A 60 32.29 -5.77 -16.70
CA MET A 60 31.76 -6.69 -17.70
C MET A 60 30.47 -7.38 -17.21
N MET A 61 30.44 -7.81 -15.95
CA MET A 61 29.26 -8.43 -15.35
C MET A 61 28.07 -7.46 -15.27
N GLU A 62 28.30 -6.20 -14.90
CA GLU A 62 27.25 -5.17 -14.86
C GLU A 62 26.63 -4.93 -16.26
N ARG A 63 27.47 -4.84 -17.30
CA ARG A 63 27.00 -4.70 -18.69
C ARG A 63 26.27 -5.94 -19.18
N LEU A 64 26.72 -7.12 -18.78
CA LEU A 64 26.05 -8.38 -19.12
C LEU A 64 24.68 -8.51 -18.45
N GLU A 65 24.55 -8.08 -17.19
CA GLU A 65 23.26 -8.04 -16.49
C GLU A 65 22.26 -7.09 -17.18
N THR A 66 22.73 -5.92 -17.60
CA THR A 66 21.93 -4.98 -18.39
C THR A 66 21.43 -5.63 -19.68
N LEU A 67 22.32 -6.31 -20.41
CA LEU A 67 21.97 -7.02 -21.64
C LEU A 67 20.95 -8.15 -21.42
N ARG A 68 21.04 -8.89 -20.30
CA ARG A 68 20.06 -9.93 -19.91
C ARG A 68 18.67 -9.34 -19.67
N ILE A 69 18.60 -8.20 -18.99
CA ILE A 69 17.33 -7.51 -18.71
C ILE A 69 16.69 -7.04 -20.02
N GLU A 70 17.46 -6.41 -20.92
CA GLU A 70 16.96 -5.97 -22.22
C GLU A 70 16.42 -7.13 -23.07
N ASN A 71 17.15 -8.25 -23.12
CA ASN A 71 16.74 -9.44 -23.86
C ASN A 71 15.44 -10.06 -23.28
N HIS A 72 15.30 -10.06 -21.95
CA HIS A 72 14.05 -10.52 -21.30
C HIS A 72 12.88 -9.58 -21.61
N MET A 73 13.09 -8.25 -21.63
CA MET A 73 12.06 -7.28 -21.99
C MET A 73 11.62 -7.40 -23.46
N GLU A 74 12.54 -7.62 -24.41
CA GLU A 74 12.21 -7.84 -25.82
C GLU A 74 11.44 -9.16 -26.06
N ALA A 75 11.70 -10.20 -25.26
CA ALA A 75 10.95 -11.46 -25.33
C ALA A 75 9.46 -11.25 -24.95
N HIS A 76 9.18 -10.46 -23.92
CA HIS A 76 7.81 -10.14 -23.49
C HIS A 76 7.11 -9.14 -24.40
N LYS A 77 7.84 -8.24 -25.06
CA LYS A 77 7.28 -7.27 -26.03
C LYS A 77 6.66 -7.96 -27.25
N ASN A 78 7.19 -9.11 -27.67
CA ASN A 78 6.67 -9.89 -28.81
C ASN A 78 5.41 -10.69 -28.49
N GLY A 79 4.97 -10.74 -27.22
CA GLY A 79 3.65 -11.26 -26.83
C GLY A 79 2.53 -10.22 -26.94
N HIS A 80 2.83 -8.97 -27.29
CA HIS A 80 1.91 -7.83 -27.23
C HIS A 80 1.85 -7.00 -28.53
N ALA A 81 1.69 -7.67 -29.68
CA ALA A 81 1.36 -7.04 -30.97
C ALA A 81 0.23 -7.87 -31.63
N ASN A 82 -0.94 -7.38 -32.02
CA ASN A 82 -1.43 -6.04 -32.35
C ASN A 82 -2.94 -5.97 -32.08
N GLY A 83 -3.39 -5.01 -31.28
CA GLY A 83 -4.81 -4.71 -31.06
C GLY A 83 -5.18 -3.34 -31.61
N HIS A 84 -4.93 -3.08 -32.90
CA HIS A 84 -5.54 -1.94 -33.58
C HIS A 84 -6.65 -2.45 -34.52
N VAL A 85 -7.87 -2.25 -34.07
CA VAL A 85 -9.12 -2.51 -34.81
C VAL A 85 -9.26 -1.49 -35.93
N ILE A 86 -9.30 -1.95 -37.19
CA ILE A 86 -10.02 -1.27 -38.28
C ILE A 86 -10.70 -2.35 -39.14
N GLY A 87 -12.05 -2.32 -39.16
CA GLY A 87 -12.90 -2.75 -40.27
C GLY A 87 -13.15 -4.25 -40.52
N LEU A 88 -14.34 -4.73 -40.15
CA LEU A 88 -15.03 -5.85 -40.85
C LEU A 88 -15.51 -5.35 -42.25
N PRO A 89 -15.84 -6.20 -43.26
CA PRO A 89 -16.64 -7.43 -43.11
C PRO A 89 -16.27 -8.67 -43.96
N ASN A 90 -16.94 -9.77 -43.59
CA ASN A 90 -17.29 -10.97 -44.36
C ASN A 90 -16.26 -12.08 -44.59
N GLY A 91 -16.57 -13.28 -44.07
CA GLY A 91 -15.94 -14.53 -44.45
C GLY A 91 -16.10 -15.63 -43.39
N THR A 92 -17.03 -16.55 -43.66
CA THR A 92 -17.34 -17.76 -42.89
C THR A 92 -16.15 -18.71 -42.69
N SER A 93 -15.84 -19.10 -41.45
CA SER A 93 -15.21 -20.40 -41.16
C SER A 93 -15.40 -20.80 -39.68
N LYS A 94 -15.72 -22.09 -39.49
CA LYS A 94 -16.18 -22.79 -38.26
C LYS A 94 -15.26 -22.63 -37.03
N PRO A 95 -15.79 -22.76 -35.79
CA PRO A 95 -14.99 -22.71 -34.58
C PRO A 95 -14.33 -24.06 -34.30
N GLN A 96 -13.01 -24.10 -34.29
CA GLN A 96 -12.24 -25.24 -33.77
C GLN A 96 -12.02 -25.03 -32.27
N ARG A 97 -12.75 -25.81 -31.49
CA ARG A 97 -12.63 -25.94 -30.04
C ARG A 97 -11.44 -26.85 -29.76
N ASN A 98 -10.41 -26.34 -29.06
CA ASN A 98 -9.61 -27.07 -28.07
C ASN A 98 -8.50 -26.17 -27.51
N GLY A 99 -8.47 -26.01 -26.18
CA GLY A 99 -7.45 -25.25 -25.47
C GLY A 99 -8.03 -24.67 -24.17
N THR A 100 -7.97 -25.45 -23.11
CA THR A 100 -8.45 -25.12 -21.76
C THR A 100 -7.75 -23.85 -21.27
N LEU A 101 -8.48 -22.73 -21.21
CA LEU A 101 -8.00 -21.45 -20.68
C LEU A 101 -7.70 -21.63 -19.19
N GLY A 102 -6.42 -21.84 -18.87
CA GLY A 102 -5.91 -21.82 -17.52
C GLY A 102 -6.21 -20.46 -16.89
N ARG A 103 -6.97 -20.50 -15.80
CA ARG A 103 -7.29 -19.41 -14.88
C ARG A 103 -6.01 -18.88 -14.20
N LYS A 104 -5.07 -18.30 -14.95
CA LYS A 104 -3.82 -17.71 -14.44
C LYS A 104 -3.50 -16.31 -14.97
N ASP A 105 -4.19 -15.83 -15.99
CA ASP A 105 -3.90 -14.52 -16.61
C ASP A 105 -4.65 -13.35 -15.95
N PHE A 106 -5.13 -13.50 -14.71
CA PHE A 106 -5.65 -12.38 -13.95
C PHE A 106 -4.50 -11.66 -13.25
N MET A 107 -4.16 -10.48 -13.79
CA MET A 107 -3.26 -9.48 -13.21
C MET A 107 -1.85 -9.99 -12.88
N GLU A 108 -1.00 -10.06 -13.91
CA GLU A 108 0.43 -9.96 -13.66
C GLU A 108 0.71 -8.56 -13.10
N MET A 109 0.86 -8.47 -11.78
CA MET A 109 1.12 -7.21 -11.07
C MET A 109 2.48 -6.67 -11.51
N VAL A 110 2.54 -5.40 -11.88
CA VAL A 110 3.78 -4.72 -12.30
C VAL A 110 4.76 -4.72 -11.13
N LYS A 111 5.66 -5.70 -11.13
CA LYS A 111 6.69 -5.84 -10.11
C LYS A 111 7.78 -4.81 -10.37
N ILE A 112 7.82 -3.76 -9.56
CA ILE A 112 8.92 -2.80 -9.59
C ILE A 112 10.15 -3.49 -8.98
N SER A 113 11.15 -3.79 -9.82
CA SER A 113 12.43 -4.36 -9.39
C SER A 113 13.19 -3.36 -8.53
N ILE A 114 13.66 -3.81 -7.37
CA ILE A 114 14.64 -3.07 -6.57
C ILE A 114 15.96 -3.13 -7.34
N PRO A 115 16.62 -2.00 -7.63
CA PRO A 115 18.01 -2.02 -8.08
C PRO A 115 18.86 -2.68 -6.99
N THR A 116 19.60 -3.73 -7.32
CA THR A 116 20.64 -4.28 -6.46
C THR A 116 21.61 -3.14 -6.14
N LYS A 117 21.77 -2.81 -4.85
CA LYS A 117 22.62 -1.69 -4.44
C LYS A 117 24.08 -2.06 -4.70
N ASP A 118 24.70 -1.38 -5.65
CA ASP A 118 26.15 -1.23 -5.67
C ASP A 118 26.64 -0.55 -4.39
N ALA A 119 27.75 -1.09 -3.88
CA ALA A 119 28.44 -0.62 -2.71
C ALA A 119 29.03 0.78 -2.96
N SER A 120 28.37 1.83 -2.46
CA SER A 120 29.00 3.11 -2.02
C SER A 120 27.99 4.22 -1.72
N ARG A 121 26.87 3.93 -1.05
CA ARG A 121 26.01 5.01 -0.52
C ARG A 121 26.40 5.35 0.93
N THR A 122 27.25 6.36 1.04
CA THR A 122 27.65 7.02 2.29
C THR A 122 26.43 7.50 3.10
N SER A 123 26.47 7.21 4.41
CA SER A 123 25.86 7.97 5.51
C SER A 123 24.38 8.39 5.36
N PHE A 124 23.47 7.41 5.44
CA PHE A 124 22.11 7.64 5.93
C PHE A 124 22.02 7.07 7.35
N PRO A 125 21.26 7.68 8.28
CA PRO A 125 21.31 7.30 9.68
C PRO A 125 20.86 5.84 9.86
N VAL A 126 21.52 5.16 10.79
CA VAL A 126 21.18 3.81 11.26
C VAL A 126 19.67 3.74 11.52
N GLU A 127 18.98 2.81 10.86
CA GLU A 127 17.55 2.57 11.07
C GLU A 127 17.27 2.36 12.55
N VAL A 128 16.32 3.12 13.08
CA VAL A 128 16.07 3.19 14.52
C VAL A 128 14.92 2.26 14.88
N GLU A 129 15.22 1.01 15.20
CA GLU A 129 14.21 -0.04 15.46
C GLU A 129 13.22 0.34 16.57
N TRP A 130 13.65 1.11 17.58
CA TRP A 130 12.76 1.57 18.66
C TRP A 130 11.74 2.62 18.19
N ALA A 131 12.01 3.35 17.10
CA ALA A 131 11.14 4.41 16.63
C ALA A 131 9.76 3.86 16.22
N PHE A 132 9.74 2.70 15.55
CA PHE A 132 8.49 2.07 15.16
C PHE A 132 7.65 1.63 16.37
N SER A 133 8.29 1.05 17.40
CA SER A 133 7.61 0.69 18.65
C SER A 133 7.00 1.92 19.35
N ILE A 134 7.70 3.05 19.37
CA ILE A 134 7.16 4.30 19.94
C ILE A 134 5.93 4.78 19.14
N CYS A 135 5.96 4.67 17.81
CA CYS A 135 4.78 4.97 16.99
C CYS A 135 3.58 4.11 17.39
N GLU A 136 3.77 2.80 17.54
CA GLU A 136 2.68 1.89 17.92
C GLU A 136 2.12 2.21 19.31
N ILE A 137 3.00 2.47 20.29
CA ILE A 137 2.60 2.86 21.65
C ILE A 137 1.80 4.18 21.60
N ASN A 138 2.28 5.19 20.89
CA ASN A 138 1.58 6.46 20.71
C ASN A 138 0.22 6.28 20.04
N GLY A 139 0.15 5.40 19.03
CA GLY A 139 -1.08 5.03 18.34
C GLY A 139 -2.10 4.37 19.28
N MET A 140 -1.66 3.40 20.08
CA MET A 140 -2.50 2.72 21.08
C MET A 140 -3.02 3.70 22.12
N LEU A 141 -2.17 4.60 22.64
CA LEU A 141 -2.57 5.62 23.61
C LEU A 141 -3.60 6.58 23.01
N LEU A 142 -3.37 7.06 21.78
CA LEU A 142 -4.27 7.99 21.10
C LEU A 142 -5.63 7.35 20.81
N VAL A 143 -5.65 6.10 20.34
CA VAL A 143 -6.89 5.32 20.15
C VAL A 143 -7.60 5.08 21.47
N GLY A 144 -6.88 4.73 22.54
CA GLY A 144 -7.44 4.57 23.88
C GLY A 144 -8.14 5.84 24.38
N VAL A 145 -7.49 6.99 24.25
CA VAL A 145 -8.05 8.31 24.58
C VAL A 145 -9.31 8.60 23.74
N TRP A 146 -9.29 8.30 22.44
CA TRP A 146 -10.47 8.44 21.59
C TRP A 146 -11.63 7.54 22.01
N LEU A 147 -11.38 6.28 22.35
CA LEU A 147 -12.41 5.35 22.80
C LEU A 147 -13.06 5.83 24.11
N ILE A 148 -12.26 6.32 25.06
CA ILE A 148 -12.77 6.92 26.30
C ILE A 148 -13.65 8.14 25.96
N GLN A 149 -13.17 9.06 25.12
CA GLN A 149 -13.95 10.21 24.67
C GLN A 149 -15.28 9.77 24.02
N TRP A 150 -15.24 8.78 23.14
CA TRP A 150 -16.40 8.26 22.42
C TRP A 150 -17.46 7.69 23.34
N ILE A 151 -17.07 6.92 24.37
CA ILE A 151 -17.99 6.37 25.37
C ILE A 151 -18.71 7.48 26.16
N LEU A 152 -18.02 8.59 26.41
CA LEU A 152 -18.55 9.75 27.13
C LEU A 152 -19.46 10.65 26.27
N LEU A 153 -19.53 10.46 24.95
CA LEU A 153 -20.40 11.26 24.09
C LEU A 153 -21.87 10.84 24.23
N LYS A 154 -22.75 11.81 24.42
CA LYS A 154 -24.21 11.57 24.49
C LYS A 154 -24.74 10.89 23.23
N HIS A 155 -24.24 11.30 22.06
CA HIS A 155 -24.64 10.77 20.75
C HIS A 155 -23.68 9.68 20.22
N ARG A 156 -23.18 8.81 21.10
CA ARG A 156 -22.18 7.76 20.78
C ARG A 156 -22.51 6.89 19.57
N SER A 157 -23.79 6.56 19.34
CA SER A 157 -24.20 5.73 18.20
C SER A 157 -24.02 6.45 16.86
N ILE A 158 -24.35 7.75 16.79
CA ILE A 158 -24.17 8.54 15.56
C ILE A 158 -22.68 8.65 15.25
N VAL A 159 -21.88 9.06 16.23
CA VAL A 159 -20.43 9.23 16.06
C VAL A 159 -19.73 7.92 15.73
N GLY A 160 -20.14 6.81 16.36
CA GLY A 160 -19.61 5.49 16.08
C GLY A 160 -19.88 5.05 14.64
N ARG A 161 -21.10 5.23 14.12
CA ARG A 161 -21.43 4.94 12.70
C ARG A 161 -20.55 5.73 11.74
N ARG A 162 -20.33 7.02 12.01
CA ARG A 162 -19.44 7.87 11.21
C ARG A 162 -17.99 7.38 11.24
N PHE A 163 -17.48 7.05 12.43
CA PHE A 163 -16.13 6.53 12.61
C PHE A 163 -15.90 5.23 11.85
N PHE A 164 -16.76 4.23 12.06
CA PHE A 164 -16.64 2.92 11.40
C PHE A 164 -16.81 3.01 9.88
N PHE A 165 -17.69 3.89 9.39
CA PHE A 165 -17.84 4.11 7.95
C PHE A 165 -16.55 4.66 7.32
N ILE A 166 -15.95 5.70 7.92
CA ILE A 166 -14.73 6.31 7.39
C ILE A 166 -13.56 5.33 7.49
N VAL A 167 -13.38 4.67 8.64
CA VAL A 167 -12.36 3.61 8.81
C VAL A 167 -12.55 2.52 7.75
N GLY A 168 -13.76 1.97 7.61
CA GLY A 168 -14.06 0.92 6.64
C GLY A 168 -13.73 1.34 5.20
N THR A 169 -14.08 2.57 4.83
CA THR A 169 -13.79 3.10 3.48
C THR A 169 -12.28 3.24 3.23
N LEU A 170 -11.52 3.76 4.20
CA LEU A 170 -10.07 3.91 4.07
C LEU A 170 -9.35 2.57 3.98
N TYR A 171 -9.74 1.60 4.81
CA TYR A 171 -9.16 0.25 4.78
C TYR A 171 -9.59 -0.53 3.54
N MET A 172 -10.79 -0.30 3.02
CA MET A 172 -11.19 -0.86 1.72
C MET A 172 -10.30 -0.34 0.59
N TYR A 173 -10.03 0.97 0.54
CA TYR A 173 -9.08 1.52 -0.43
C TYR A 173 -7.68 0.93 -0.26
N ARG A 174 -7.23 0.71 0.97
CA ARG A 174 -5.96 0.03 1.25
C ARG A 174 -5.92 -1.40 0.72
N CYS A 175 -7.01 -2.17 0.87
CA CYS A 175 -7.08 -3.51 0.30
C CYS A 175 -6.99 -3.49 -1.24
N ILE A 176 -7.67 -2.54 -1.88
CA ILE A 176 -7.64 -2.37 -3.34
C ILE A 176 -6.24 -1.96 -3.81
N THR A 177 -5.59 -1.02 -3.13
CA THR A 177 -4.22 -0.60 -3.51
C THR A 177 -3.22 -1.73 -3.34
N MET A 178 -3.24 -2.42 -2.19
CA MET A 178 -2.39 -3.60 -1.97
C MET A 178 -2.63 -4.72 -2.99
N TYR A 179 -3.85 -4.86 -3.50
CA TYR A 179 -4.17 -5.86 -4.52
C TYR A 179 -3.67 -5.47 -5.93
N ILE A 180 -3.59 -4.17 -6.23
CA ILE A 180 -3.23 -3.67 -7.56
C ILE A 180 -1.72 -3.36 -7.65
N THR A 181 -1.10 -2.91 -6.56
CA THR A 181 0.29 -2.43 -6.57
C THR A 181 1.23 -3.41 -5.91
N THR A 182 2.34 -3.74 -6.55
CA THR A 182 3.45 -4.50 -5.95
C THR A 182 4.69 -3.61 -5.74
N LEU A 183 4.78 -3.00 -4.55
CA LEU A 183 5.93 -2.20 -4.14
C LEU A 183 6.89 -3.01 -3.24
N PRO A 184 8.20 -3.00 -3.54
CA PRO A 184 9.17 -3.72 -2.73
C PRO A 184 9.21 -3.23 -1.29
N VAL A 185 9.38 -4.17 -0.35
CA VAL A 185 9.49 -3.90 1.08
C VAL A 185 10.64 -2.91 1.33
N PRO A 186 10.42 -1.80 2.07
CA PRO A 186 11.42 -0.76 2.25
C PRO A 186 12.58 -1.15 3.18
N GLY A 187 12.39 -2.14 4.08
CA GLY A 187 13.42 -2.58 5.05
C GLY A 187 13.61 -4.10 5.13
N MET A 188 14.82 -4.54 5.50
CA MET A 188 15.23 -5.96 5.59
C MET A 188 14.92 -6.62 6.95
N HIS A 189 14.32 -5.90 7.89
CA HIS A 189 14.16 -6.34 9.29
C HIS A 189 12.95 -7.30 9.50
N PHE A 190 12.02 -7.42 8.56
CA PHE A 190 10.87 -8.31 8.72
C PHE A 190 11.20 -9.75 8.32
N LYS A 191 11.17 -10.68 9.30
CA LYS A 191 11.12 -12.13 9.03
C LYS A 191 9.73 -12.49 8.44
N CYS A 192 9.62 -12.40 7.13
CA CYS A 192 8.41 -12.73 6.40
C CYS A 192 8.05 -14.22 6.55
N SER A 193 6.81 -14.50 6.95
CA SER A 193 6.29 -15.87 6.94
C SER A 193 6.05 -16.35 5.50
N PRO A 194 6.35 -17.62 5.18
CA PRO A 194 6.13 -18.16 3.84
C PRO A 194 4.63 -18.17 3.49
N LYS A 195 4.34 -17.95 2.20
CA LYS A 195 2.98 -18.03 1.64
C LYS A 195 2.42 -19.42 1.91
N LEU A 196 1.27 -19.49 2.58
CA LEU A 196 0.62 -20.76 2.90
C LEU A 196 -0.47 -21.06 1.89
N LEU A 197 -0.24 -22.06 1.03
CA LEU A 197 -1.20 -22.52 0.02
C LEU A 197 -1.95 -23.77 0.53
N GLY A 198 -3.28 -23.82 0.35
CA GLY A 198 -4.08 -25.05 0.48
C GLY A 198 -4.63 -25.42 1.87
N ASN A 199 -4.09 -24.89 2.97
CA ASN A 199 -4.54 -25.25 4.33
C ASN A 199 -5.44 -24.17 4.96
N TRP A 200 -6.76 -24.27 4.75
CA TRP A 200 -7.76 -23.29 5.25
C TRP A 200 -7.69 -23.08 6.76
N GLU A 201 -7.49 -24.14 7.54
CA GLU A 201 -7.42 -24.04 9.01
C GLU A 201 -6.23 -23.18 9.46
N LEU A 202 -5.06 -23.40 8.87
CA LEU A 202 -3.85 -22.65 9.19
C LEU A 202 -3.91 -21.22 8.66
N GLN A 203 -4.57 -20.99 7.51
CA GLN A 203 -4.85 -19.66 6.98
C GLN A 203 -5.77 -18.88 7.93
N MET A 204 -6.87 -19.48 8.37
CA MET A 204 -7.79 -18.86 9.33
C MET A 204 -7.12 -18.58 10.68
N ARG A 205 -6.29 -19.50 11.20
CA ARG A 205 -5.50 -19.26 12.42
C ARG A 205 -4.57 -18.05 12.29
N ARG A 206 -3.92 -17.85 11.13
CA ARG A 206 -3.09 -16.66 10.86
C ARG A 206 -3.93 -15.38 10.80
N VAL A 207 -5.09 -15.42 10.13
CA VAL A 207 -6.02 -14.28 10.07
C VAL A 207 -6.52 -13.91 11.47
N MET A 208 -6.95 -14.90 12.26
CA MET A 208 -7.41 -14.68 13.64
C MET A 208 -6.29 -14.12 14.53
N LYS A 209 -5.04 -14.60 14.39
CA LYS A 209 -3.89 -14.05 15.10
C LYS A 209 -3.63 -12.59 14.72
N LEU A 210 -3.76 -12.23 13.45
CA LEU A 210 -3.60 -10.85 12.96
C LEU A 210 -4.71 -9.94 13.52
N ILE A 211 -5.97 -10.40 13.48
CA ILE A 211 -7.13 -9.67 14.01
C ILE A 211 -6.98 -9.47 15.52
N ALA A 212 -6.62 -10.54 16.26
CA ALA A 212 -6.41 -10.48 17.70
C ALA A 212 -5.24 -9.55 18.08
N GLY A 213 -4.20 -9.49 17.24
CA GLY A 213 -3.07 -8.59 17.41
C GLY A 213 -3.32 -7.14 16.97
N GLY A 214 -4.53 -6.83 16.48
CA GLY A 214 -4.93 -5.47 16.06
C GLY A 214 -4.16 -4.92 14.87
N GLY A 215 -3.39 -5.76 14.18
CA GLY A 215 -2.47 -5.29 13.14
C GLY A 215 -1.29 -4.47 13.67
N LEU A 216 -0.78 -4.80 14.87
CA LEU A 216 0.43 -4.22 15.44
C LEU A 216 1.61 -5.21 15.40
N SER A 217 2.81 -4.68 15.20
CA SER A 217 4.09 -5.37 15.21
C SER A 217 4.54 -5.76 16.62
N ILE A 218 4.29 -4.91 17.62
CA ILE A 218 4.62 -5.18 19.03
C ILE A 218 3.96 -6.46 19.58
N THR A 219 2.81 -6.86 19.04
CA THR A 219 2.09 -8.08 19.43
C THR A 219 2.65 -9.35 18.74
N GLY A 220 3.71 -9.23 17.93
CA GLY A 220 4.31 -10.34 17.18
C GLY A 220 3.37 -10.97 16.15
N SER A 221 2.35 -10.22 15.71
CA SER A 221 1.33 -10.69 14.75
C SER A 221 1.62 -10.25 13.31
N HIS A 222 2.46 -9.23 13.11
CA HIS A 222 2.89 -8.74 11.79
C HIS A 222 4.06 -9.55 11.22
N THR A 223 3.81 -10.80 10.86
CA THR A 223 4.78 -11.63 10.11
C THR A 223 4.43 -11.74 8.62
N MET A 224 3.45 -10.96 8.15
CA MET A 224 3.02 -10.95 6.74
C MET A 224 3.68 -9.77 6.01
N CYS A 225 4.43 -10.09 4.96
CA CYS A 225 5.05 -9.11 4.08
C CYS A 225 4.19 -8.94 2.82
N GLY A 226 3.91 -7.69 2.48
CA GLY A 226 3.12 -7.29 1.32
C GLY A 226 3.35 -5.82 1.02
N ASP A 227 2.62 -5.29 0.05
CA ASP A 227 2.84 -3.93 -0.43
C ASP A 227 2.34 -2.90 0.59
N TYR A 228 3.15 -1.88 0.85
CA TYR A 228 2.89 -0.90 1.91
C TYR A 228 2.20 0.37 1.41
N LEU A 229 1.75 0.41 0.14
CA LEU A 229 1.11 1.60 -0.43
C LEU A 229 -0.12 1.96 0.41
N TYR A 230 -0.06 3.17 0.98
CA TYR A 230 -0.97 3.72 1.99
C TYR A 230 -0.79 3.12 3.39
N SER A 231 0.00 3.80 4.24
CA SER A 231 0.33 3.36 5.62
C SER A 231 -0.88 3.38 6.56
N GLY A 232 -1.27 2.20 7.06
CA GLY A 232 -2.38 2.06 8.01
C GLY A 232 -2.16 2.74 9.37
N HIS A 233 -0.92 2.76 9.87
CA HIS A 233 -0.57 3.47 11.11
C HIS A 233 -0.79 4.97 10.96
N THR A 234 -0.33 5.54 9.85
CA THR A 234 -0.57 6.95 9.53
C THR A 234 -2.06 7.26 9.44
N VAL A 235 -2.85 6.37 8.81
CA VAL A 235 -4.32 6.50 8.73
C VAL A 235 -4.95 6.54 10.11
N MET A 236 -4.62 5.59 10.98
CA MET A 236 -5.20 5.53 12.32
C MET A 236 -4.76 6.70 13.20
N LEU A 237 -3.49 7.10 13.17
CA LEU A 237 -2.99 8.25 13.93
C LEU A 237 -3.66 9.56 13.51
N THR A 238 -3.78 9.79 12.20
CA THR A 238 -4.38 11.01 11.65
C THR A 238 -5.89 11.04 11.85
N LEU A 239 -6.58 9.95 11.54
CA LEU A 239 -8.04 9.86 11.65
C LEU A 239 -8.49 9.98 13.10
N THR A 240 -7.83 9.28 14.03
CA THR A 240 -8.15 9.34 15.46
C THR A 240 -8.00 10.76 15.99
N TYR A 241 -6.91 11.46 15.64
CA TYR A 241 -6.73 12.86 16.02
C TYR A 241 -7.84 13.78 15.47
N LEU A 242 -8.21 13.63 14.19
CA LEU A 242 -9.28 14.43 13.57
C LEU A 242 -10.62 14.23 14.28
N PHE A 243 -10.96 12.98 14.61
CA PHE A 243 -12.17 12.65 15.37
C PHE A 243 -12.15 13.21 16.79
N ILE A 244 -11.01 13.10 17.49
CA ILE A 244 -10.82 13.70 18.82
C ILE A 244 -11.10 15.21 18.73
N LYS A 245 -10.48 15.91 17.79
CA LYS A 245 -10.61 17.36 17.61
C LYS A 245 -12.03 17.78 17.23
N GLU A 246 -12.69 17.05 16.35
CA GLU A 246 -14.03 17.41 15.85
C GLU A 246 -15.10 17.25 16.94
N TYR A 247 -15.03 16.15 17.71
CA TYR A 247 -16.03 15.84 18.72
C TYR A 247 -15.70 16.34 20.12
N SER A 248 -14.61 17.11 20.28
CA SER A 248 -14.19 17.71 21.55
C SER A 248 -14.50 19.21 21.66
N PRO A 249 -14.82 19.75 22.86
CA PRO A 249 -15.07 21.17 23.07
C PRO A 249 -13.83 21.99 22.77
N LYS A 250 -14.00 23.13 22.09
CA LYS A 250 -12.89 24.04 21.73
C LYS A 250 -12.15 24.63 22.94
N ARG A 251 -12.78 24.61 24.13
CA ARG A 251 -12.19 25.10 25.38
C ARG A 251 -10.98 24.27 25.84
N PHE A 252 -10.93 22.98 25.50
CA PHE A 252 -9.83 22.08 25.88
C PHE A 252 -8.69 22.12 24.85
N TRP A 253 -8.18 23.30 24.54
CA TRP A 253 -7.14 23.48 23.52
C TRP A 253 -5.83 22.76 23.87
N ILE A 254 -5.45 22.70 25.16
CA ILE A 254 -4.27 21.95 25.65
C ILE A 254 -4.39 20.46 25.31
N TYR A 255 -5.58 19.88 25.53
CA TYR A 255 -5.86 18.49 25.20
C TYR A 255 -5.70 18.23 23.69
N HIS A 256 -6.18 19.15 22.83
CA HIS A 256 -5.99 19.03 21.39
C HIS A 256 -4.53 19.14 20.98
N TRP A 257 -3.74 20.00 21.62
CA TRP A 257 -2.30 20.09 21.37
C TRP A 257 -1.57 18.82 21.78
N ILE A 258 -1.87 18.25 22.94
CA ILE A 258 -1.29 16.98 23.40
C ILE A 258 -1.60 15.87 22.39
N CYS A 259 -2.86 15.69 22.01
CA CYS A 259 -3.25 14.67 21.03
C CYS A 259 -2.64 14.92 19.64
N TRP A 260 -2.49 16.19 19.23
CA TRP A 260 -1.81 16.55 17.99
C TRP A 260 -0.34 16.15 18.04
N THR A 261 0.36 16.47 19.13
CA THR A 261 1.77 16.11 19.33
C THR A 261 1.96 14.59 19.30
N PHE A 262 1.09 13.81 19.98
CA PHE A 262 1.14 12.35 19.90
C PHE A 262 1.00 11.82 18.46
N SER A 263 0.07 12.38 17.68
CA SER A 263 -0.12 12.02 16.28
C SER A 263 1.09 12.40 15.42
N ALA A 264 1.61 13.62 15.59
CA ALA A 264 2.76 14.13 14.85
C ALA A 264 4.05 13.35 15.16
N VAL A 265 4.32 13.06 16.43
CA VAL A 265 5.45 12.24 16.86
C VAL A 265 5.32 10.83 16.30
N GLY A 266 4.13 10.22 16.34
CA GLY A 266 3.90 8.92 15.73
C GLY A 266 4.24 8.90 14.23
N ILE A 267 3.76 9.87 13.46
CA ILE A 267 4.04 9.98 12.02
C ILE A 267 5.54 10.22 11.76
N PHE A 268 6.18 11.07 12.55
CA PHE A 268 7.61 11.31 12.44
C PHE A 268 8.43 10.04 12.73
N CYS A 269 8.05 9.27 13.76
CA CYS A 269 8.67 7.99 14.09
C CYS A 269 8.48 6.95 12.97
N ILE A 270 7.35 6.93 12.26
CA ILE A 270 7.16 6.09 11.07
C ILE A 270 8.19 6.41 9.99
N LEU A 271 8.42 7.71 9.73
CA LEU A 271 9.41 8.14 8.74
C LEU A 271 10.84 7.82 9.17
N LEU A 272 11.16 8.02 10.45
CA LEU A 272 12.48 7.70 11.01
C LEU A 272 12.79 6.20 11.02
N ALA A 273 11.78 5.35 11.20
CA ALA A 273 11.95 3.91 11.16
C ALA A 273 12.24 3.40 9.74
N HIS A 274 11.99 4.21 8.69
CA HIS A 274 12.11 3.81 7.28
C HIS A 274 11.29 2.56 6.88
N ASP A 275 10.37 2.11 7.75
CA ASP A 275 9.48 0.96 7.50
C ASP A 275 8.39 1.24 6.45
N HIS A 276 8.19 2.50 6.09
CA HIS A 276 7.25 2.94 5.06
C HIS A 276 7.93 3.93 4.14
N TYR A 277 7.61 3.89 2.85
CA TYR A 277 8.05 4.97 1.96
C TYR A 277 7.39 6.28 2.40
N THR A 278 8.12 7.38 2.26
CA THR A 278 7.58 8.73 2.50
C THR A 278 6.29 8.96 1.71
N VAL A 279 6.20 8.40 0.49
CA VAL A 279 4.99 8.45 -0.34
C VAL A 279 3.80 7.76 0.33
N ASP A 280 4.00 6.65 1.04
CA ASP A 280 2.93 5.92 1.73
C ASP A 280 2.31 6.77 2.84
N VAL A 281 3.14 7.56 3.53
CA VAL A 281 2.72 8.48 4.60
C VAL A 281 2.01 9.70 4.03
N VAL A 282 2.53 10.29 2.95
CA VAL A 282 1.92 11.47 2.32
C VAL A 282 0.56 11.13 1.70
N VAL A 283 0.46 10.01 0.97
CA VAL A 283 -0.81 9.54 0.40
C VAL A 283 -1.77 9.18 1.54
N ALA A 284 -1.30 8.49 2.60
CA ALA A 284 -2.06 8.21 3.84
C ALA A 284 -2.72 9.44 4.43
N TYR A 285 -1.93 10.47 4.67
CA TYR A 285 -2.39 11.74 5.21
C TYR A 285 -3.41 12.40 4.27
N PHE A 286 -3.14 12.40 2.95
CA PHE A 286 -4.00 13.04 1.96
C PHE A 286 -5.39 12.40 1.93
N ILE A 287 -5.50 11.11 1.61
CA ILE A 287 -6.82 10.46 1.46
C ILE A 287 -7.60 10.50 2.78
N THR A 288 -6.94 10.27 3.93
CA THR A 288 -7.59 10.33 5.25
C THR A 288 -8.24 11.69 5.52
N THR A 289 -7.47 12.77 5.35
CA THR A 289 -7.97 14.12 5.60
C THR A 289 -9.08 14.51 4.63
N ARG A 290 -8.94 14.22 3.33
CA ARG A 290 -9.97 14.59 2.33
C ARG A 290 -11.27 13.83 2.57
N LEU A 291 -11.19 12.52 2.80
CA LEU A 291 -12.39 11.73 3.10
C LEU A 291 -13.08 12.21 4.38
N PHE A 292 -12.30 12.51 5.43
CA PHE A 292 -12.85 13.04 6.68
C PHE A 292 -13.63 14.35 6.46
N TRP A 293 -13.03 15.32 5.76
CA TRP A 293 -13.67 16.61 5.52
C TRP A 293 -14.86 16.51 4.56
N TRP A 294 -14.77 15.72 3.49
CA TRP A 294 -15.91 15.48 2.59
C TRP A 294 -17.08 14.84 3.33
N TYR A 295 -16.81 13.82 4.14
CA TYR A 295 -17.83 13.16 4.94
C TYR A 295 -18.52 14.14 5.90
N HIS A 296 -17.75 14.90 6.69
CA HIS A 296 -18.33 15.84 7.66
C HIS A 296 -19.02 17.03 7.01
N THR A 297 -18.52 17.51 5.87
CA THR A 297 -19.16 18.57 5.09
C THR A 297 -20.55 18.14 4.62
N MET A 298 -20.66 16.93 4.06
CA MET A 298 -21.97 16.38 3.66
C MET A 298 -22.86 16.06 4.86
N ALA A 299 -22.29 15.57 5.96
CA ALA A 299 -23.05 15.21 7.16
C ALA A 299 -23.61 16.43 7.90
N ASN A 300 -22.94 17.58 7.80
CA ASN A 300 -23.34 18.81 8.50
C ASN A 300 -24.23 19.72 7.65
N GLN A 301 -24.22 19.58 6.32
CA GLN A 301 -25.03 20.39 5.41
C GLN A 301 -26.22 19.59 4.86
N GLN A 302 -27.44 20.03 5.15
CA GLN A 302 -28.65 19.29 4.77
C GLN A 302 -28.84 19.20 3.25
N SER A 303 -28.52 20.26 2.51
CA SER A 303 -28.64 20.30 1.05
C SER A 303 -27.74 19.29 0.32
N LEU A 304 -26.66 18.83 0.96
CA LEU A 304 -25.76 17.83 0.39
C LEU A 304 -26.19 16.38 0.69
N LYS A 305 -27.18 16.18 1.57
CA LYS A 305 -27.74 14.85 1.87
C LYS A 305 -28.78 14.41 0.84
N GLU A 306 -29.40 15.38 0.17
CA GLU A 306 -30.42 15.12 -0.84
C GLU A 306 -29.80 14.85 -2.21
N THR A 307 -30.36 13.87 -2.92
CA THR A 307 -29.97 13.52 -4.29
C THR A 307 -30.54 14.57 -5.25
N SER A 308 -29.82 15.68 -5.42
CA SER A 308 -30.14 16.72 -6.39
C SER A 308 -29.15 16.71 -7.56
N GLN A 309 -29.59 17.06 -8.77
CA GLN A 309 -28.69 17.22 -9.94
C GLN A 309 -27.61 18.28 -9.70
N SER A 310 -27.84 19.21 -8.77
CA SER A 310 -26.88 20.24 -8.36
C SER A 310 -25.76 19.74 -7.43
N ASN A 311 -25.87 18.51 -6.90
CA ASN A 311 -24.93 17.96 -5.92
C ASN A 311 -23.99 16.92 -6.58
N PRO A 312 -22.76 17.29 -6.96
CA PRO A 312 -21.82 16.34 -7.57
C PRO A 312 -21.37 15.22 -6.62
N PHE A 313 -21.48 15.41 -5.30
CA PHE A 313 -21.14 14.38 -4.32
C PHE A 313 -22.08 13.16 -4.37
N SER A 314 -23.28 13.32 -4.94
CA SER A 314 -24.21 12.22 -5.16
C SER A 314 -23.68 11.13 -6.09
N ARG A 315 -22.65 11.43 -6.90
CA ARG A 315 -22.01 10.52 -7.85
C ARG A 315 -20.97 9.59 -7.22
N VAL A 316 -20.60 9.84 -5.96
CA VAL A 316 -19.60 9.03 -5.26
C VAL A 316 -20.18 7.65 -4.95
N TRP A 317 -19.42 6.57 -5.17
CA TRP A 317 -19.94 5.19 -5.07
C TRP A 317 -20.52 4.85 -3.69
N TRP A 318 -19.96 5.43 -2.62
CA TRP A 318 -20.40 5.20 -1.25
C TRP A 318 -21.53 6.13 -0.78
N TYR A 319 -22.03 7.02 -1.65
CA TYR A 319 -23.04 8.02 -1.29
C TYR A 319 -24.35 7.41 -0.78
N ARG A 320 -24.81 6.31 -1.39
CA ARG A 320 -26.03 5.60 -0.95
C ARG A 320 -25.91 5.06 0.48
N LEU A 321 -24.73 4.51 0.81
CA LEU A 321 -24.45 4.00 2.14
C LEU A 321 -24.34 5.14 3.16
N PHE A 322 -23.77 6.28 2.74
CA PHE A 322 -23.76 7.51 3.53
C PHE A 322 -25.17 8.01 3.85
N GLN A 323 -26.06 8.09 2.85
CA GLN A 323 -27.46 8.50 3.05
C GLN A 323 -28.17 7.61 4.07
N TYR A 324 -28.00 6.30 3.97
CA TYR A 324 -28.57 5.34 4.94
C TYR A 324 -28.08 5.59 6.37
N PHE A 325 -26.79 5.87 6.55
CA PHE A 325 -26.26 6.14 7.89
C PHE A 325 -26.67 7.52 8.43
N GLU A 326 -26.84 8.53 7.58
CA GLU A 326 -27.12 9.91 8.00
C GLU A 326 -28.59 10.35 7.88
N GLU A 327 -29.50 9.46 7.50
CA GLU A 327 -30.94 9.72 7.30
C GLU A 327 -31.62 10.39 8.51
N ASN A 328 -31.26 9.96 9.72
CA ASN A 328 -31.89 10.42 10.97
C ASN A 328 -31.21 11.64 11.61
N VAL A 329 -30.25 12.27 10.94
CA VAL A 329 -29.42 13.35 11.51
C VAL A 329 -29.63 14.63 10.72
N ASN A 330 -30.32 15.62 11.30
CA ASN A 330 -30.70 16.86 10.59
C ASN A 330 -29.73 18.04 10.81
N GLY A 331 -28.43 17.78 10.98
CA GLY A 331 -27.43 18.85 11.11
C GLY A 331 -26.18 18.45 11.87
N THR A 332 -25.48 19.46 12.42
CA THR A 332 -24.25 19.27 13.19
C THR A 332 -24.55 18.61 14.54
N VAL A 333 -23.83 17.54 14.87
CA VAL A 333 -24.02 16.82 16.14
C VAL A 333 -23.49 17.66 17.31
N PRO A 334 -24.30 17.96 18.33
CA PRO A 334 -23.86 18.76 19.47
C PRO A 334 -22.81 18.01 20.31
N ARG A 335 -21.80 18.74 20.78
CA ARG A 335 -20.64 18.23 21.54
C ARG A 335 -20.96 18.05 23.02
N ASN A 336 -22.03 17.31 23.32
CA ASN A 336 -22.52 17.08 24.67
C ASN A 336 -21.96 15.77 25.23
N TYR A 337 -21.40 15.86 26.44
CA TYR A 337 -20.85 14.72 27.19
C TYR A 337 -21.83 14.26 28.25
N GLN A 338 -22.01 12.95 28.38
CA GLN A 338 -22.82 12.33 29.42
C GLN A 338 -22.04 11.16 30.01
N LEU A 339 -21.87 11.14 31.34
CA LEU A 339 -21.27 9.98 32.00
C LEU A 339 -22.18 8.75 31.80
N PRO A 340 -21.62 7.59 31.42
CA PRO A 340 -22.39 6.38 31.15
C PRO A 340 -23.05 5.78 32.41
N PHE A 341 -22.63 6.21 33.61
CA PHE A 341 -23.18 5.74 34.89
C PHE A 341 -23.74 6.91 35.71
N SER A 342 -24.99 7.28 35.44
CA SER A 342 -25.86 7.79 36.49
C SER A 342 -26.60 6.58 37.08
N TRP A 343 -26.26 6.18 38.30
CA TRP A 343 -27.08 5.28 39.13
C TRP A 343 -28.43 5.95 39.44
N ARG A 344 -29.34 5.98 38.45
CA ARG A 344 -30.76 6.24 38.67
C ARG A 344 -31.57 5.24 37.88
N GLY A 345 -32.13 4.29 38.62
CA GLY A 345 -33.36 3.60 38.27
C GLY A 345 -33.28 2.68 37.07
N PHE A 346 -33.05 1.40 37.36
CA PHE A 346 -33.48 0.29 36.52
C PHE A 346 -35.00 0.41 36.25
N GLN A 347 -35.38 1.13 35.18
CA GLN A 347 -36.71 1.03 34.59
C GLN A 347 -36.55 0.48 33.18
N TRP A 348 -36.79 -0.83 33.11
CA TRP A 348 -36.97 -1.61 31.91
C TRP A 348 -38.12 -1.00 31.09
N SER A 349 -37.78 -0.23 30.06
CA SER A 349 -38.72 0.13 28.99
C SER A 349 -38.19 -0.41 27.67
N ARG A 350 -38.88 -1.43 27.16
CA ARG A 350 -38.78 -1.89 25.77
C ARG A 350 -39.22 -0.76 24.85
N SER A 351 -38.30 0.10 24.45
CA SER A 351 -38.40 0.86 23.20
C SER A 351 -37.03 1.45 22.88
N VAL A 352 -36.41 0.97 21.80
CA VAL A 352 -35.23 1.62 21.22
C VAL A 352 -35.72 2.93 20.57
N LYS A 353 -35.81 4.00 21.36
CA LYS A 353 -36.05 5.35 20.85
C LYS A 353 -34.75 5.87 20.26
N TYR A 354 -34.67 5.92 18.94
CA TYR A 354 -33.72 6.77 18.23
C TYR A 354 -33.91 8.21 18.72
N SER A 355 -32.84 8.82 19.27
CA SER A 355 -32.86 10.22 19.67
C SER A 355 -32.90 11.08 18.41
N ARG A 356 -34.09 11.53 18.02
CA ARG A 356 -34.24 12.68 17.11
C ARG A 356 -33.61 13.89 17.79
N LEU A 357 -32.82 14.65 17.02
CA LEU A 357 -32.40 15.99 17.42
C LEU A 357 -33.65 16.87 17.29
N ASP A 358 -34.28 17.19 18.43
CA ASP A 358 -35.27 18.26 18.47
C ASP A 358 -34.53 19.60 18.45
N ASN A 359 -34.83 20.41 17.45
CA ASN A 359 -34.34 21.78 17.31
C ASN A 359 -34.92 22.64 18.43
N GLN A 360 -34.04 23.36 19.14
CA GLN A 360 -34.39 24.56 19.87
C GLN A 360 -33.52 25.70 19.40
#